data_AF-A0A256Z0J1-F1
#
_entry.id   AF-A0A256Z0J1-F1
#
_cell.length_a   1.000
_cell.length_b   1.000
_cell.length_c   1.000
_cell.angle_alpha   90.00
_cell.angle_beta   90.00
_cell.angle_gamma   90.00
#
_symmetry.space_group_name_H-M   'P 1'
#
loop_
_entity.id
_entity.type
_entity.pdbx_description
1 polymer ?
#
loop_
_entity_poly.entity_id
_entity_poly.type
_entity_poly.pdbx_seq_one_letter_code
_entity_poly.pdbx_strand_id
1 'polypeptide(L)'
;MKSCRRVFIIHVYSSKTNDEGYLRVIARVVASGLLLSCGIRKRTCICIETPKLSFVILGSKIRRLYSDDSSSTGIIRRVIQGEPHTGILFLSSCSELNCKVKFNAVKFMNDLDTLDLGSISYPLCLNMRITQDRDRYVVEGLGLEPWYVVTILNITLDNLGIDT
;
A
#
# COMPACT_ATOMS: atom_id res chain seq x y z
N MET A 1 -0.46 -5.09 19.90
CA MET A 1 0.22 -4.49 18.72
C MET A 1 -0.24 -3.04 18.61
N LYS A 2 0.66 -2.03 18.48
CA LYS A 2 0.18 -0.69 18.07
C LYS A 2 -0.38 -0.85 16.66
N SER A 3 -1.72 -0.84 16.58
CA SER A 3 -2.52 -1.17 15.40
C SER A 3 -2.23 -0.19 14.27
N CYS A 4 -2.17 -0.67 13.02
CA CYS A 4 -2.24 0.19 11.85
C CYS A 4 -3.49 1.07 11.99
N ARG A 5 -3.37 2.38 11.79
CA ARG A 5 -4.54 3.26 11.65
C ARG A 5 -4.98 3.33 10.21
N ARG A 6 -4.01 3.39 9.30
CA ARG A 6 -4.22 3.38 7.85
C ARG A 6 -3.67 2.10 7.27
N VAL A 7 -4.44 1.49 6.39
CA VAL A 7 -4.01 0.31 5.63
C VAL A 7 -4.32 0.56 4.16
N PHE A 8 -3.29 0.51 3.33
CA PHE A 8 -3.48 0.41 1.89
C PHE A 8 -3.46 -1.06 1.50
N ILE A 9 -4.54 -1.56 0.91
CA ILE A 9 -4.63 -2.92 0.39
C ILE A 9 -4.51 -2.82 -1.13
N ILE A 10 -3.42 -3.37 -1.65
CA ILE A 10 -3.02 -3.25 -3.03
C ILE A 10 -3.12 -4.63 -3.68
N HIS A 11 -4.13 -4.80 -4.52
CA HIS A 11 -4.28 -6.02 -5.31
C HIS A 11 -3.55 -5.84 -6.62
N VAL A 12 -2.50 -6.62 -6.84
CA VAL A 12 -1.68 -6.55 -8.05
C VAL A 12 -1.89 -7.80 -8.87
N TYR A 13 -2.74 -7.72 -9.89
CA TYR A 13 -2.99 -8.82 -10.80
C TYR A 13 -2.05 -8.69 -12.01
N SER A 14 -0.91 -9.37 -11.94
CA SER A 14 -0.04 -9.58 -13.10
C SER A 14 0.15 -11.07 -13.33
N SER A 15 0.04 -11.50 -14.59
CA SER A 15 0.39 -12.85 -15.01
C SER A 15 1.90 -13.10 -14.97
N LYS A 16 2.72 -12.04 -14.86
CA LYS A 16 4.19 -12.08 -14.88
C LYS A 16 4.74 -11.71 -13.50
N THR A 17 4.79 -12.67 -12.58
CA THR A 17 5.20 -12.44 -11.19
C THR A 17 6.68 -12.10 -10.97
N ASN A 18 7.53 -12.19 -12.01
CA ASN A 18 8.97 -11.88 -11.97
C ASN A 18 9.37 -10.73 -12.91
N ASP A 19 8.41 -9.91 -13.33
CA ASP A 19 8.70 -8.73 -14.13
C ASP A 19 9.39 -7.65 -13.26
N GLU A 20 10.54 -7.13 -13.69
CA GLU A 20 11.22 -6.04 -12.98
C GLU A 20 10.34 -4.78 -12.91
N GLY A 21 9.51 -4.53 -13.92
CA GLY A 21 8.51 -3.45 -13.88
C GLY A 21 7.52 -3.63 -12.74
N TYR A 22 7.04 -4.87 -12.57
CA TYR A 22 6.12 -5.25 -11.48
C TYR A 22 6.74 -5.03 -10.09
N LEU A 23 7.97 -5.49 -9.89
CA LEU A 23 8.68 -5.30 -8.61
C LEU A 23 8.87 -3.82 -8.28
N ARG A 24 9.24 -3.01 -9.29
CA ARG A 24 9.40 -1.56 -9.14
C ARG A 24 8.09 -0.86 -8.76
N VAL A 25 6.95 -1.27 -9.32
CA VAL A 25 5.65 -0.70 -8.98
C VAL A 25 5.32 -0.93 -7.51
N ILE A 26 5.49 -2.16 -7.02
CA ILE A 26 5.28 -2.47 -5.61
C ILE A 26 6.25 -1.68 -4.73
N ALA A 27 7.53 -1.61 -5.10
CA ALA A 27 8.54 -0.87 -4.35
C ALA A 27 8.20 0.61 -4.24
N ARG A 28 7.78 1.25 -5.34
CA ARG A 28 7.34 2.66 -5.36
C ARG A 28 6.09 2.89 -4.53
N VAL A 29 5.10 2.00 -4.61
CA VAL A 29 3.91 2.04 -3.75
C VAL A 29 4.30 1.99 -2.27
N VAL A 30 5.24 1.12 -1.92
CA VAL A 30 5.73 0.97 -0.55
C VAL A 30 6.48 2.21 -0.07
N ALA A 31 7.39 2.73 -0.91
CA ALA A 31 8.13 3.95 -0.62
C ALA A 31 7.19 5.15 -0.45
N SER A 32 6.31 5.42 -1.42
CA SER A 32 5.34 6.52 -1.37
C SER A 32 4.31 6.38 -0.25
N GLY A 33 3.97 5.15 0.12
CA GLY A 33 2.99 4.89 1.17
C GLY A 33 3.55 4.99 2.58
N LEU A 34 4.84 4.71 2.79
CA LEU A 34 5.45 4.65 4.12
C LEU A 34 6.47 5.75 4.40
N LEU A 35 7.20 6.26 3.41
CA LEU A 35 8.25 7.24 3.64
C LEU A 35 7.68 8.67 3.80
N LEU A 36 8.35 9.43 4.65
CA LEU A 36 8.21 10.87 4.85
C LEU A 36 9.57 11.52 4.61
N SER A 37 9.62 12.84 4.49
CA SER A 37 10.88 13.60 4.41
C SER A 37 11.86 13.25 5.53
N CYS A 38 11.37 13.06 6.75
CA CYS A 38 12.19 12.79 7.93
C CYS A 38 11.92 11.44 8.60
N GLY A 39 11.36 10.44 7.88
CA GLY A 39 11.17 9.12 8.48
C GLY A 39 10.14 8.22 7.81
N ILE A 40 9.42 7.46 8.64
CA ILE A 40 8.45 6.43 8.21
C ILE A 40 7.12 6.66 8.94
N ARG A 41 5.99 6.62 8.22
CA ARG A 41 4.62 6.64 8.76
C ARG A 41 4.38 5.38 9.61
N LYS A 42 4.54 5.50 10.94
CA LYS A 42 4.61 4.34 11.85
C LYS A 42 3.26 3.64 12.05
N ARG A 43 2.14 4.33 11.85
CA ARG A 43 0.77 3.78 11.93
C ARG A 43 0.17 3.47 10.54
N THR A 44 0.96 3.56 9.48
CA THR A 44 0.56 3.08 8.15
C THR A 44 1.06 1.67 7.92
N CYS A 45 0.20 0.86 7.31
CA CYS A 45 0.55 -0.46 6.82
C CYS A 45 0.15 -0.59 5.35
N ILE A 46 0.89 -1.40 4.61
CA ILE A 46 0.59 -1.68 3.20
C ILE A 46 0.51 -3.18 3.05
N CYS A 47 -0.63 -3.66 2.60
CA CYS A 47 -0.82 -5.05 2.24
C CYS A 47 -0.75 -5.18 0.73
N ILE A 48 0.11 -6.08 0.26
CA ILE A 48 0.26 -6.41 -1.15
C ILE A 48 -0.33 -7.81 -1.32
N GLU A 49 -1.33 -7.92 -2.20
CA GLU A 49 -1.91 -9.19 -2.60
C GLU A 49 -1.56 -9.46 -4.07
N THR A 50 -0.95 -10.61 -4.30
CA THR A 50 -0.54 -11.09 -5.63
C THR A 50 -1.16 -12.47 -5.86
N PRO A 51 -1.18 -12.99 -7.08
CA PRO A 51 -1.69 -14.34 -7.33
C PRO A 51 -0.96 -15.47 -6.58
N LYS A 52 0.29 -15.25 -6.15
CA LYS A 52 1.13 -16.29 -5.53
C LYS A 52 1.30 -16.12 -4.02
N LEU A 53 1.23 -14.89 -3.54
CA LEU A 53 1.58 -14.55 -2.16
C LEU A 53 0.91 -13.25 -1.74
N SER A 54 0.64 -13.16 -0.45
CA SER A 54 0.15 -11.96 0.22
C SER A 54 1.09 -11.60 1.36
N PHE A 55 1.38 -10.31 1.53
CA PHE A 55 2.20 -9.86 2.65
C PHE A 55 1.81 -8.44 3.08
N VAL A 56 2.00 -8.16 4.36
CA VAL A 56 1.82 -6.84 4.94
C VAL A 56 3.14 -6.27 5.40
N ILE A 57 3.38 -5.01 5.04
CA ILE A 57 4.52 -4.21 5.48
C ILE A 57 4.02 -3.28 6.57
N LEU A 58 4.64 -3.40 7.75
CA LEU A 58 4.28 -2.66 8.95
C LEU A 58 5.18 -1.44 9.08
N GLY A 59 4.67 -0.23 8.87
CA GLY A 59 5.44 1.02 9.01
C GLY A 59 6.12 1.15 10.38
N SER A 60 5.48 0.64 11.44
CA SER A 60 6.02 0.62 12.80
C SER A 60 7.30 -0.21 12.95
N LYS A 61 7.48 -1.24 12.13
CA LYS A 61 8.56 -2.24 12.29
C LYS A 61 9.54 -2.30 11.12
N ILE A 62 9.16 -1.83 9.93
CA ILE A 62 10.00 -1.87 8.74
C ILE A 62 11.32 -1.13 9.00
N ARG A 63 12.41 -1.74 8.54
CA ARG A 63 13.77 -1.18 8.63
C ARG A 63 14.41 -1.19 7.25
N ARG A 64 15.43 -0.35 7.03
CA ARG A 64 16.22 -0.32 5.78
C ARG A 64 15.37 -0.11 4.51
N LEU A 65 14.18 0.47 4.64
CA LEU A 65 13.43 0.97 3.50
C LEU A 65 14.03 2.33 3.11
N TYR A 66 14.52 2.44 1.89
CA TYR A 66 15.11 3.65 1.33
C TYR A 66 14.25 4.18 0.20
N SER A 67 14.42 5.46 -0.14
CA SER A 67 13.65 6.14 -1.18
C SER A 67 14.12 5.81 -2.60
N ASP A 68 15.32 5.26 -2.77
CA ASP A 68 15.83 4.89 -4.08
C ASP A 68 15.16 3.62 -4.62
N ASP A 69 14.88 3.61 -5.93
CA ASP A 69 14.19 2.51 -6.60
C ASP A 69 14.97 1.19 -6.48
N SER A 70 16.30 1.22 -6.54
CA SER A 70 17.14 0.01 -6.50
C SER A 70 17.01 -0.74 -5.17
N SER A 71 17.22 -0.04 -4.05
CA SER A 71 17.19 -0.64 -2.71
C SER A 71 15.79 -1.12 -2.33
N SER A 72 14.76 -0.31 -2.59
CA SER A 72 13.37 -0.68 -2.32
C SER A 72 12.92 -1.88 -3.16
N THR A 73 13.27 -1.91 -4.45
CA THR A 73 12.98 -3.05 -5.34
C THR A 73 13.71 -4.30 -4.87
N GLY A 74 14.96 -4.19 -4.41
CA GLY A 74 15.72 -5.31 -3.85
C GLY A 74 15.04 -5.97 -2.65
N ILE A 75 14.43 -5.19 -1.75
CA ILE A 75 13.66 -5.71 -0.61
C ILE A 75 12.43 -6.47 -1.11
N ILE A 76 11.66 -5.87 -2.02
CA ILE A 76 10.44 -6.48 -2.58
C ILE A 76 10.76 -7.78 -3.32
N ARG A 77 11.84 -7.81 -4.10
CA ARG A 77 12.32 -9.02 -4.81
C ARG A 77 12.54 -10.18 -3.84
N ARG A 78 13.29 -9.93 -2.75
CA ARG A 78 13.59 -10.95 -1.73
C ARG A 78 12.32 -11.45 -1.05
N VAL A 79 11.40 -10.55 -0.70
CA VAL A 79 10.12 -10.91 -0.09
C VAL A 79 9.26 -11.77 -1.02
N ILE A 80 9.18 -11.42 -2.31
CA ILE A 80 8.45 -12.23 -3.30
C ILE A 80 9.08 -13.61 -3.51
N GLN A 81 10.39 -13.73 -3.31
CA GLN A 81 11.10 -15.00 -3.29
C GLN A 81 10.90 -15.79 -1.97
N GLY A 82 10.09 -15.27 -1.03
CA GLY A 82 9.80 -15.91 0.25
C GLY A 82 10.82 -15.63 1.34
N GLU A 83 11.80 -14.75 1.09
CA GLU A 83 12.78 -14.41 2.10
C GLU A 83 12.18 -13.47 3.16
N PRO A 84 12.39 -13.75 4.46
CA PRO A 84 11.87 -12.91 5.52
C PRO A 84 12.58 -11.56 5.57
N HIS A 85 11.84 -10.52 5.89
CA HIS A 85 12.37 -9.17 6.10
C HIS A 85 11.76 -8.51 7.33
N THR A 86 12.57 -7.74 8.07
CA THR A 86 12.09 -7.09 9.30
C THR A 86 10.93 -6.14 9.00
N GLY A 87 9.81 -6.34 9.68
CA GLY A 87 8.59 -5.53 9.51
C GLY A 87 7.70 -5.95 8.35
N ILE A 88 7.98 -7.10 7.71
CA ILE A 88 7.14 -7.71 6.68
C ILE A 88 6.62 -9.05 7.20
N LEU A 89 5.32 -9.28 7.09
CA LEU A 89 4.66 -10.52 7.49
C LEU A 89 3.93 -11.12 6.28
N PHE A 90 4.14 -12.41 6.04
CA PHE A 90 3.36 -13.15 5.05
C PHE A 90 1.98 -13.48 5.61
N LEU A 91 0.97 -13.40 4.75
CA LEU A 91 -0.43 -13.69 5.04
C LEU A 91 -0.93 -14.70 4.01
N SER A 92 -1.98 -15.44 4.33
CA SER A 92 -2.73 -16.18 3.30
C SER A 92 -3.51 -15.22 2.39
N SER A 93 -4.04 -14.12 2.95
CA SER A 93 -4.70 -13.05 2.20
C SER A 93 -4.66 -11.71 2.94
N CYS A 94 -4.72 -10.61 2.20
CA CYS A 94 -4.90 -9.28 2.80
C CYS A 94 -6.24 -9.10 3.53
N SER A 95 -7.20 -10.00 3.32
CA SER A 95 -8.46 -10.05 4.06
C SER A 95 -8.29 -10.39 5.55
N GLU A 96 -7.16 -10.97 5.95
CA GLU A 96 -6.83 -11.23 7.37
C GLU A 96 -6.64 -9.94 8.18
N LEU A 97 -6.44 -8.81 7.51
CA LEU A 97 -6.34 -7.52 8.19
C LEU A 97 -7.71 -7.13 8.76
N ASN A 98 -7.77 -6.98 10.08
CA ASN A 98 -8.97 -6.61 10.84
C ASN A 98 -9.34 -5.13 10.64
N CYS A 99 -9.72 -4.78 9.41
CA CYS A 99 -10.21 -3.47 9.01
C CYS A 99 -11.52 -3.17 9.75
N LYS A 100 -11.59 -2.02 10.43
CA LYS A 100 -12.86 -1.56 11.02
C LYS A 100 -13.72 -0.82 10.01
N VAL A 101 -13.08 -0.11 9.09
CA VAL A 101 -13.73 0.57 7.97
C VAL A 101 -12.97 0.21 6.71
N LYS A 102 -13.70 -0.08 5.63
CA LYS A 102 -13.12 -0.52 4.35
C LYS A 102 -13.76 0.25 3.20
N PHE A 103 -12.95 1.00 2.46
CA PHE A 103 -13.37 1.65 1.23
C PHE A 103 -12.61 1.12 0.02
N ASN A 104 -13.24 1.26 -1.14
CA ASN A 104 -12.51 1.25 -2.41
C ASN A 104 -11.85 2.63 -2.58
N ALA A 105 -10.55 2.66 -2.89
CA ALA A 105 -9.77 3.88 -2.98
C ALA A 105 -10.30 4.86 -4.04
N VAL A 106 -10.76 4.36 -5.19
CA VAL A 106 -11.30 5.18 -6.28
C VAL A 106 -12.60 5.85 -5.85
N LYS A 107 -13.52 5.06 -5.27
CA LYS A 107 -14.77 5.62 -4.72
C LYS A 107 -14.50 6.63 -3.61
N PHE A 108 -13.58 6.30 -2.69
CA PHE A 108 -13.20 7.20 -1.61
C PHE A 108 -12.70 8.56 -2.13
N MET A 109 -11.89 8.57 -3.19
CA MET A 109 -11.40 9.81 -3.81
C MET A 109 -12.52 10.60 -4.51
N ASN A 110 -13.47 9.92 -5.15
CA ASN A 110 -14.58 10.57 -5.86
C ASN A 110 -15.66 11.10 -4.92
N ASP A 111 -15.88 10.44 -3.77
CA ASP A 111 -16.98 10.72 -2.86
C ASP A 111 -16.54 11.55 -1.64
N LEU A 112 -15.30 12.05 -1.63
CA LEU A 112 -14.64 12.66 -0.46
C LEU A 112 -15.48 13.77 0.19
N ASP A 113 -16.10 14.63 -0.62
CA ASP A 113 -16.89 15.77 -0.15
C ASP A 113 -18.21 15.35 0.53
N THR A 114 -18.64 14.11 0.32
CA THR A 114 -19.92 13.57 0.83
C THR A 114 -19.73 12.55 1.95
N LEU A 115 -18.50 12.13 2.23
CA LEU A 115 -18.19 11.14 3.25
C LEU A 115 -18.22 11.77 4.64
N ASP A 116 -19.08 11.26 5.51
CA ASP A 116 -19.01 11.57 6.94
C ASP A 116 -17.84 10.79 7.58
N LEU A 117 -16.76 11.52 7.83
CA LEU A 117 -15.53 11.01 8.41
C LEU A 117 -15.40 11.35 9.90
N GLY A 118 -16.44 11.96 10.51
CA GLY A 118 -16.41 12.44 11.90
C GLY A 118 -16.24 11.33 12.96
N SER A 119 -16.53 10.07 12.61
CA SER A 119 -16.47 8.92 13.53
C SER A 119 -15.83 7.67 12.92
N ILE A 120 -14.74 7.81 12.16
CA ILE A 120 -14.05 6.64 11.60
C ILE A 120 -13.44 5.78 12.70
N SER A 121 -13.83 4.50 12.71
CA SER A 121 -13.15 3.46 13.48
C SER A 121 -11.89 2.98 12.76
N TYR A 122 -10.82 2.75 13.51
CA TYR A 122 -9.52 2.31 12.96
C TYR A 122 -9.28 0.82 13.21
N PRO A 123 -8.62 0.10 12.28
CA PRO A 123 -7.97 0.56 11.06
C PRO A 123 -8.93 0.93 9.92
N LEU A 124 -8.63 2.02 9.22
CA LEU A 124 -9.23 2.40 7.94
C LEU A 124 -8.44 1.72 6.80
N CYS A 125 -9.13 0.95 5.97
CA CYS A 125 -8.55 0.22 4.86
C CYS A 125 -9.01 0.78 3.52
N LEU A 126 -8.07 1.15 2.67
CA LEU A 126 -8.30 1.62 1.31
C LEU A 126 -7.81 0.57 0.33
N ASN A 127 -8.73 -0.02 -0.43
CA ASN A 127 -8.44 -1.09 -1.39
C ASN A 127 -8.34 -0.51 -2.78
N MET A 128 -7.29 -0.89 -3.51
CA MET A 128 -7.12 -0.55 -4.90
C MET A 128 -6.65 -1.75 -5.70
N ARG A 129 -7.12 -1.84 -6.94
CA ARG A 129 -6.70 -2.84 -7.90
C ARG A 129 -5.77 -2.20 -8.90
N ILE A 130 -4.62 -2.85 -9.11
CA ILE A 130 -3.65 -2.45 -10.11
C ILE A 130 -3.83 -3.36 -11.32
N THR A 131 -3.98 -2.75 -12.48
CA THR A 131 -4.03 -3.41 -13.78
C THR A 131 -2.85 -2.94 -14.64
N GLN A 132 -2.56 -3.71 -15.70
CA GLN A 132 -1.58 -3.31 -16.71
C GLN A 132 -2.31 -2.66 -17.89
N ASP A 133 -1.97 -1.42 -18.20
CA ASP A 133 -2.40 -0.70 -19.39
C ASP A 133 -1.19 -0.46 -20.29
N ARG A 134 -1.10 -1.23 -21.38
CA ARG A 134 0.06 -1.29 -22.28
C ARG A 134 1.35 -1.58 -21.49
N ASP A 135 2.25 -0.60 -21.43
CA ASP A 135 3.56 -0.70 -20.77
C ASP A 135 3.57 -0.10 -19.36
N ARG A 136 2.41 0.30 -18.83
CA ARG A 136 2.27 0.94 -17.51
C ARG A 136 1.35 0.14 -16.60
N TYR A 137 1.62 0.24 -15.30
CA TYR A 137 0.73 -0.26 -14.27
C TYR A 137 -0.06 0.91 -13.70
N VAL A 138 -1.39 0.77 -13.68
CA VAL A 138 -2.31 1.84 -13.27
C VAL A 138 -3.35 1.32 -12.29
N VAL A 139 -3.93 2.22 -11.49
CA VAL A 139 -5.08 1.90 -10.66
C VAL A 139 -6.32 1.83 -11.54
N GLU A 140 -7.01 0.69 -11.48
CA GLU A 140 -8.26 0.43 -12.20
C GLU A 140 -9.29 1.51 -11.88
N GLY A 141 -9.84 2.17 -12.90
CA GLY A 141 -10.82 3.25 -12.76
C GLY A 141 -10.25 4.66 -12.60
N LEU A 142 -8.93 4.83 -12.39
CA LEU A 142 -8.27 6.15 -12.34
C LEU A 142 -7.28 6.38 -13.49
N GLY A 143 -6.68 5.33 -14.06
CA GLY A 143 -5.64 5.49 -15.08
C GLY A 143 -4.34 6.13 -14.57
N LEU A 144 -4.19 6.25 -13.25
CA LEU A 144 -3.02 6.82 -12.59
C LEU A 144 -2.10 5.73 -12.06
N GLU A 145 -0.80 6.02 -12.05
CA GLU A 145 0.17 5.10 -11.46
C GLU A 145 -0.07 4.94 -9.94
N PRO A 146 0.02 3.70 -9.41
CA PRO A 146 -0.38 3.38 -8.04
C PRO A 146 0.32 4.20 -6.95
N TRP A 147 1.60 4.55 -7.15
CA TRP A 147 2.33 5.34 -6.16
C TRP A 147 1.83 6.80 -6.09
N TYR A 148 1.33 7.38 -7.19
CA TYR A 148 0.69 8.70 -7.15
C TYR A 148 -0.63 8.63 -6.39
N VAL A 149 -1.44 7.60 -6.65
CA VAL A 149 -2.71 7.40 -5.93
C VAL A 149 -2.47 7.24 -4.43
N VAL A 150 -1.50 6.42 -4.02
CA VAL A 150 -1.12 6.26 -2.61
C VAL A 150 -0.63 7.58 -1.99
N THR A 151 0.15 8.37 -2.75
CA THR A 151 0.62 9.69 -2.31
C THR A 151 -0.55 10.64 -2.07
N ILE A 152 -1.47 10.74 -3.04
CA ILE A 152 -2.68 11.58 -2.95
C ILE A 152 -3.52 11.16 -1.73
N LEU A 153 -3.79 9.87 -1.58
CA LEU A 153 -4.54 9.35 -0.44
C LEU A 153 -3.86 9.66 0.90
N ASN A 154 -2.52 9.54 0.98
CA ASN A 154 -1.80 9.91 2.18
C ASN A 154 -1.99 11.39 2.51
N ILE A 155 -1.88 12.29 1.53
CA ILE A 155 -2.12 13.73 1.71
C ILE A 155 -3.56 13.99 2.14
N THR A 156 -4.53 13.35 1.49
CA THR A 156 -5.96 13.47 1.84
C THR A 156 -6.21 13.04 3.29
N LEU A 157 -5.69 11.87 3.69
CA LEU A 157 -5.85 11.36 5.06
C LEU A 157 -5.09 12.22 6.10
N ASP A 158 -3.96 12.83 5.71
CA ASP A 158 -3.24 13.79 6.56
C ASP A 158 -4.09 15.05 6.80
N ASN A 159 -4.69 15.63 5.75
CA ASN A 159 -5.55 16.80 5.85
C ASN A 159 -6.82 16.54 6.68
N LEU A 160 -7.29 15.29 6.69
CA LEU A 160 -8.41 14.83 7.52
C LEU A 160 -8.02 14.53 8.98
N GLY A 161 -6.74 14.68 9.35
CA GLY A 161 -6.26 14.41 10.71
C GLY A 161 -6.26 12.92 11.08
N ILE A 162 -6.33 12.01 10.09
CA ILE A 162 -6.33 10.56 10.30
C ILE A 162 -4.90 10.10 10.61
N ASP A 163 -4.26 10.61 11.65
CA ASP A 163 -2.87 10.48 12.10
C ASP A 163 -1.98 9.31 11.54
N THR A 164 -0.72 9.66 11.24
CA THR A 164 0.38 8.76 10.78
C THR A 164 1.06 7.92 11.85
#